data_AF-A0A645GMA0-F1
#
_entry.id   AF-A0A645GMA0-F1
#
_cell.length_a   1.000
_cell.length_b   1.000
_cell.length_c   1.000
_cell.angle_alpha   90.00
_cell.angle_beta   90.00
_cell.angle_gamma   90.00
#
_symmetry.space_group_name_H-M   'P 1'
#
loop_
_entity.id
_entity.type
_entity.pdbx_description
1 polymer ?
#
loop_
_entity_poly.entity_id
_entity_poly.type
_entity_poly.pdbx_seq_one_letter_code
_entity_poly.pdbx_strand_id
1 'polypeptide(L)'
;MEQYRFLYDDMAENILAQTKSIDLAFLPVNGRDGWRERLGMIGNLDAAEALGLAQQIHCEVLIPIHNDLFQVNHVNPAVLADLLDRCAPRQKVHWLQPGEKFFFQK
;
A
#
# COMPACT_ATOMS: atom_id res chain seq x y z
N MET A 1 -15.70 18.55 8.51
CA MET A 1 -14.71 17.59 9.01
C MET A 1 -13.75 17.36 7.86
N GLU A 2 -12.53 17.88 7.97
CA GLU A 2 -11.48 17.56 7.00
C GLU A 2 -11.36 16.03 6.94
N GLN A 3 -11.64 15.45 5.78
CA GLN A 3 -11.29 14.07 5.51
C GLN A 3 -9.77 13.98 5.70
N TYR A 4 -9.32 13.19 6.67
CA TYR A 4 -7.91 12.86 6.81
C TYR A 4 -7.43 12.31 5.47
N ARG A 5 -6.60 13.08 4.77
CA ARG A 5 -6.02 12.69 3.50
C ARG A 5 -4.75 11.91 3.82
N PHE A 6 -4.88 10.59 3.89
CA PHE A 6 -3.77 9.69 4.24
C PHE A 6 -2.67 9.67 3.17
N LEU A 7 -3.06 9.93 1.93
CA LEU A 7 -2.18 10.29 0.83
C LEU A 7 -2.25 11.80 0.59
N TYR A 8 -1.25 12.56 1.02
CA TYR A 8 -1.19 14.00 0.74
C TYR A 8 -0.55 14.26 -0.64
N ASP A 9 -0.90 15.38 -1.28
CA ASP A 9 -0.60 15.66 -2.69
C ASP A 9 0.87 15.46 -3.05
N ASP A 10 1.77 16.02 -2.24
CA ASP A 10 3.19 16.03 -2.55
C ASP A 10 3.94 14.79 -2.01
N MET A 11 3.24 13.76 -1.55
CA MET A 11 3.88 12.60 -0.91
C MET A 11 4.88 11.91 -1.86
N ALA A 12 4.46 11.64 -3.10
CA ALA A 12 5.32 10.99 -4.09
C ALA A 12 6.53 11.86 -4.46
N GLU A 13 6.32 13.17 -4.65
CA GLU A 13 7.39 14.12 -4.96
C GLU A 13 8.42 14.19 -3.82
N ASN A 14 7.96 14.23 -2.58
CA ASN A 14 8.84 14.25 -1.41
C ASN A 14 9.66 12.94 -1.27
N ILE A 15 9.08 11.80 -1.60
CA ILE A 15 9.82 10.51 -1.63
C ILE A 15 10.89 10.55 -2.73
N LEU A 16 10.52 10.99 -3.93
CA LEU A 16 11.42 11.05 -5.10
C LEU A 16 12.45 12.19 -5.01
N ALA A 17 12.29 13.17 -4.12
CA ALA A 17 13.31 14.19 -3.87
C ALA A 17 14.65 13.58 -3.41
N GLN A 18 14.63 12.37 -2.85
CA GLN A 18 15.81 11.67 -2.33
C GLN A 18 16.35 10.59 -3.27
N THR A 19 15.60 10.18 -4.30
CA THR A 19 15.95 9.07 -5.18
C THR A 19 15.15 9.10 -6.49
N LYS A 20 15.69 8.52 -7.56
CA LYS A 20 14.99 8.46 -8.86
C LYS A 20 13.88 7.41 -8.91
N SER A 21 13.98 6.37 -8.08
CA SER A 21 13.04 5.25 -8.04
C SER A 21 13.11 4.52 -6.71
N ILE A 22 12.10 3.69 -6.45
CA ILE A 22 12.04 2.83 -5.28
C ILE A 22 12.11 1.37 -5.74
N ASP A 23 13.10 0.62 -5.27
CA ASP A 23 13.21 -0.79 -5.65
C ASP A 23 12.14 -1.62 -4.92
N LEU A 24 12.00 -1.41 -3.61
CA LEU A 24 11.01 -2.08 -2.76
C LEU A 24 10.23 -1.04 -1.95
N ALA A 25 8.90 -1.02 -2.06
CA ALA A 25 8.04 -0.16 -1.26
C ALA A 25 7.20 -0.99 -0.28
N PHE A 26 7.41 -0.78 1.02
CA PHE A 26 6.60 -1.38 2.07
C PHE A 26 5.50 -0.39 2.45
N LEU A 27 4.28 -0.60 1.95
CA LEU A 27 3.17 0.33 2.16
C LEU A 27 2.13 -0.26 3.13
N PRO A 28 1.60 0.51 4.09
CA PRO A 28 0.52 0.06 4.96
C PRO A 28 -0.81 0.05 4.21
N VAL A 29 -1.29 -1.14 3.83
CA VAL A 29 -2.48 -1.29 2.95
C VAL A 29 -3.66 -1.93 3.69
N ASN A 30 -3.84 -1.65 4.98
CA ASN A 30 -4.98 -2.19 5.74
C ASN A 30 -6.32 -1.51 5.41
N GLY A 31 -6.33 -0.48 4.57
CA GLY A 31 -7.51 0.29 4.22
C GLY A 31 -8.11 1.05 5.40
N ARG A 32 -9.27 1.64 5.16
CA ARG A 32 -10.06 2.39 6.14
C ARG A 32 -11.54 2.32 5.79
N ASP A 33 -12.40 2.46 6.79
CA ASP A 33 -13.83 2.66 6.59
C ASP A 33 -14.43 3.36 7.81
N GLY A 34 -15.60 3.96 7.61
CA GLY A 34 -16.28 4.72 8.65
C GLY A 34 -16.70 3.88 9.87
N TRP A 35 -16.83 2.55 9.74
CA TRP A 35 -17.15 1.69 10.88
C TRP A 35 -15.93 1.55 11.81
N ARG A 36 -14.75 1.26 11.25
CA ARG A 36 -13.48 1.24 11.99
C ARG A 36 -13.13 2.59 12.58
N GLU A 37 -13.30 3.67 11.84
CA GLU A 37 -13.00 5.03 12.31
C GLU A 37 -13.85 5.42 13.53
N ARG A 38 -15.14 5.05 13.56
CA ARG A 38 -16.02 5.27 14.72
C ARG A 38 -15.57 4.49 15.97
N LEU A 39 -14.78 3.43 15.80
CA LEU A 39 -14.17 2.67 16.89
C LEU A 39 -12.78 3.20 17.29
N GLY A 40 -12.35 4.34 16.72
CA GLY A 40 -11.02 4.92 16.95
C GLY A 40 -9.89 4.18 16.21
N MET A 41 -10.23 3.30 15.27
CA MET A 41 -9.25 2.59 14.45
C MET A 41 -8.96 3.42 13.19
N ILE A 42 -7.88 4.18 13.24
CA ILE A 42 -7.40 4.96 12.08
C ILE A 42 -6.75 4.01 11.09
N GLY A 43 -7.29 3.94 9.87
CA GLY A 43 -6.74 3.14 8.79
C GLY A 43 -5.58 3.82 8.05
N ASN A 44 -4.98 3.10 7.10
CA ASN A 44 -3.94 3.66 6.21
C ASN A 44 -4.45 3.64 4.76
N LEU A 45 -3.56 3.38 3.80
CA LEU A 45 -3.88 3.36 2.37
C LEU A 45 -4.88 2.24 2.07
N ASP A 46 -5.81 2.53 1.16
CA ASP A 46 -6.57 1.47 0.50
C ASP A 46 -5.78 0.89 -0.68
N ALA A 47 -6.30 -0.17 -1.30
CA ALA A 47 -5.61 -0.86 -2.38
C ALA A 47 -5.36 0.03 -3.61
N ALA A 48 -6.27 0.96 -3.92
CA ALA A 48 -6.13 1.85 -5.08
C ALA A 48 -5.08 2.93 -4.82
N GLU A 49 -5.08 3.52 -3.63
CA GLU A 49 -4.06 4.48 -3.21
C GLU A 49 -2.67 3.87 -3.12
N ALA A 50 -2.56 2.65 -2.56
CA ALA A 50 -1.28 1.96 -2.47
C ALA A 50 -0.71 1.65 -3.86
N LEU A 51 -1.54 1.17 -4.79
CA LEU A 51 -1.13 0.93 -6.17
C LEU A 51 -0.76 2.25 -6.87
N GLY A 52 -1.58 3.29 -6.71
CA GLY A 52 -1.32 4.61 -7.29
C GLY A 52 0.00 5.20 -6.80
N LEU A 53 0.24 5.18 -5.49
CA LEU A 53 1.50 5.65 -4.91
C LEU A 53 2.68 4.83 -5.40
N ALA A 54 2.57 3.49 -5.47
CA ALA A 54 3.63 2.62 -5.98
C ALA A 54 4.01 2.98 -7.43
N GLN A 55 3.03 3.26 -8.29
CA GLN A 55 3.29 3.72 -9.66
C GLN A 55 3.94 5.10 -9.70
N GLN A 56 3.46 6.04 -8.89
CA GLN A 56 3.98 7.41 -8.83
C GLN A 56 5.45 7.46 -8.38
N ILE A 57 5.85 6.62 -7.41
CA ILE A 57 7.24 6.56 -6.91
C ILE A 57 8.14 5.61 -7.73
N HIS A 58 7.65 5.14 -8.88
CA HIS A 58 8.36 4.20 -9.76
C HIS A 58 8.84 2.95 -9.00
N CYS A 59 7.95 2.39 -8.18
CA CYS A 59 8.22 1.23 -7.36
C CYS A 59 8.37 -0.04 -8.22
N GLU A 60 9.49 -0.77 -8.08
CA GLU A 60 9.64 -2.04 -8.76
C GLU A 60 8.80 -3.16 -8.12
N VAL A 61 8.88 -3.34 -6.79
CA VAL A 61 8.07 -4.32 -6.04
C VAL A 61 7.34 -3.64 -4.87
N LEU A 62 6.00 -3.67 -4.92
CA LEU A 62 5.16 -3.27 -3.81
C LEU A 62 5.01 -4.45 -2.84
N ILE A 63 5.28 -4.21 -1.56
CA ILE A 63 5.10 -5.16 -0.46
C ILE A 63 4.02 -4.59 0.48
N PRO A 64 2.76 -5.03 0.36
CA PRO A 64 1.69 -4.59 1.25
C PRO A 64 1.93 -5.10 2.66
N ILE A 65 1.91 -4.21 3.64
CA ILE A 65 2.04 -4.52 5.07
C ILE A 65 0.82 -4.05 5.85
N HIS A 66 0.82 -4.29 7.18
CA HIS A 66 -0.28 -4.02 8.10
C HIS A 66 -1.55 -4.87 7.88
N ASN A 67 -1.46 -5.99 7.16
CA ASN A 67 -2.65 -6.76 6.79
C ASN A 67 -2.94 -7.98 7.68
N ASP A 68 -1.98 -8.44 8.48
CA ASP A 68 -2.09 -9.77 9.12
C ASP A 68 -2.11 -9.73 10.66
N LEU A 69 -2.04 -8.55 11.26
CA LEU A 69 -1.92 -8.42 12.72
C LEU A 69 -3.28 -8.44 13.44
N PHE A 70 -4.34 -7.93 12.82
CA PHE A 70 -5.68 -7.85 13.40
C PHE A 70 -6.75 -8.16 12.35
N GLN A 71 -7.56 -9.20 12.59
CA GLN A 71 -8.62 -9.61 11.67
C GLN A 71 -9.63 -8.49 11.38
N VAL A 72 -9.86 -7.59 12.33
CA VAL A 72 -10.77 -6.44 12.15
C VAL A 72 -10.12 -5.25 11.44
N ASN A 73 -8.81 -5.25 11.21
CA ASN A 73 -8.07 -4.14 10.63
C ASN A 73 -7.18 -4.63 9.46
N HIS A 74 -7.81 -5.28 8.48
CA HIS A 74 -7.17 -5.71 7.25
C HIS A 74 -8.04 -5.36 6.04
N VAL A 75 -7.40 -5.24 4.86
CA VAL A 75 -8.11 -5.24 3.57
C VAL A 75 -8.04 -6.64 2.97
N ASN A 76 -9.09 -7.07 2.27
CA ASN A 76 -9.04 -8.31 1.50
C ASN A 76 -7.96 -8.18 0.39
N PRO A 77 -6.89 -9.01 0.40
CA PRO A 77 -5.84 -8.96 -0.61
C PRO A 77 -6.35 -9.13 -2.05
N ALA A 78 -7.48 -9.80 -2.24
CA ALA A 78 -8.11 -9.97 -3.55
C ALA A 78 -8.50 -8.63 -4.21
N VAL A 79 -8.76 -7.58 -3.41
CA VAL A 79 -9.07 -6.25 -3.94
C VAL A 79 -7.84 -5.67 -4.67
N LEU A 80 -6.65 -5.79 -4.09
CA LEU A 80 -5.42 -5.35 -4.76
C LEU A 80 -5.11 -6.24 -5.97
N ALA A 81 -5.31 -7.56 -5.86
CA ALA A 81 -5.09 -8.48 -6.97
C ALA A 81 -5.97 -8.14 -8.20
N ASP A 82 -7.25 -7.84 -7.97
CA ASP A 82 -8.18 -7.43 -9.01
C ASP A 82 -7.84 -6.05 -9.61
N LEU A 83 -7.36 -5.09 -8.81
CA LEU A 83 -6.86 -3.81 -9.32
C LEU A 83 -5.59 -3.96 -10.16
N LEU A 84 -4.67 -4.82 -9.74
CA LEU A 84 -3.45 -5.11 -10.51
C LEU A 84 -3.80 -5.67 -11.88
N ASP A 85 -4.69 -6.67 -11.96
CA ASP A 85 -5.11 -7.28 -13.22
C ASP A 85 -5.71 -6.24 -14.18
N ARG A 86 -6.60 -5.39 -13.68
CA ARG A 86 -7.33 -4.41 -14.51
C ARG A 86 -6.50 -3.18 -14.90
N CYS A 87 -5.62 -2.70 -14.04
CA CYS A 87 -5.01 -1.38 -14.18
C CYS A 87 -3.48 -1.42 -14.32
N ALA A 88 -2.80 -2.40 -13.72
CA ALA A 88 -1.35 -2.41 -13.61
C ALA A 88 -0.76 -3.84 -13.64
N PRO A 89 -1.02 -4.65 -14.68
CA PRO A 89 -0.70 -6.09 -14.68
C PRO A 89 0.81 -6.40 -14.65
N ARG A 90 1.65 -5.37 -14.81
CA ARG A 90 3.12 -5.48 -14.75
C ARG A 90 3.71 -4.99 -13.42
N GLN A 91 2.93 -4.37 -12.54
CA GLN A 91 3.40 -3.98 -11.21
C GLN A 91 3.66 -5.26 -10.41
N LYS A 92 4.89 -5.45 -9.93
CA LYS A 92 5.22 -6.59 -9.09
C LYS A 92 4.68 -6.33 -7.68
N VAL A 93 4.01 -7.30 -7.11
CA VAL A 93 3.49 -7.25 -5.74
C VAL A 93 3.84 -8.56 -5.03
N HIS A 94 4.34 -8.47 -3.80
CA HIS A 94 4.63 -9.63 -2.96
C HIS A 94 3.99 -9.47 -1.58
N TRP A 95 3.19 -10.45 -1.19
CA TRP A 95 2.57 -10.51 0.13
C TRP A 95 3.41 -11.41 1.03
N LEU A 96 4.04 -10.81 2.04
CA LEU A 96 4.88 -11.56 2.99
C LEU A 96 4.02 -12.15 4.11
N GLN A 97 4.38 -13.36 4.54
CA GLN A 97 3.90 -13.97 5.79
C GLN A 97 4.89 -13.74 6.94
N PRO A 98 4.43 -13.74 8.21
CA PRO A 98 5.33 -13.68 9.36
C PRO A 98 6.41 -14.77 9.30
N GLY A 99 7.68 -14.35 9.32
CA GLY A 99 8.85 -15.23 9.23
C GLY A 99 9.27 -15.62 7.81
N GLU A 100 8.55 -15.19 6.78
CA GLU A 100 8.95 -15.38 5.39
C GLU A 100 10.23 -14.58 5.06
N LYS A 101 11.07 -15.16 4.20
CA LYS A 101 12.26 -14.49 3.66
C LYS A 101 11.98 -14.07 2.22
N PHE A 102 12.29 -12.82 1.90
CA PHE A 102 12.22 -12.28 0.55
C PHE A 102 13.61 -11.83 0.11
N PHE A 103 14.04 -12.32 -1.06
CA PHE A 103 15.33 -11.99 -1.64
C PHE A 103 15.11 -11.18 -2.91
N PHE A 104 15.70 -9.98 -2.95
CA PHE A 104 15.65 -9.09 -4.09
C PHE A 104 17.07 -8.83 -4.60
N GLN A 105 17.24 -8.90 -5.92
CA GLN A 105 18.47 -8.55 -6.61
C GLN A 105 18.12 -7.69 -7.81
N LYS A 106 18.80 -6.55 -7.90
CA LYS A 106 18.65 -5.57 -8.99
C LYS A 106 19.54 -5.89 -10.17
#